data_AF-A0A160PEH4-F1
#
_entry.id   AF-A0A160PEH4-F1
#
_cell.length_a   1.000
_cell.length_b   1.000
_cell.length_c   1.000
_cell.angle_alpha   90.00
_cell.angle_beta   90.00
_cell.angle_gamma   90.00
#
_symmetry.space_group_name_H-M   'P 1'
#
loop_
_entity.id
_entity.type
_entity.pdbx_description
1 polymer ?
#
loop_
_entity_poly.entity_id
_entity_poly.type
_entity_poly.pdbx_seq_one_letter_code
_entity_poly.pdbx_strand_id
1 'polypeptide(L)' 'MEAEMDAERPPPAPLRPTEEEAARDPAALAGREWLEARLARLTPDEIRAFRAALRRCFASAGEG' A
#
# COMPACT_ATOMS: atom_id res chain seq x y z
N MET A 1 47.53 -9.86 2.00
CA MET A 1 46.75 -10.04 3.23
C MET A 1 45.40 -9.43 2.96
N GLU A 2 44.49 -10.30 2.53
CA GLU A 2 43.10 -10.02 2.22
C GLU A 2 42.34 -9.64 3.50
N ALA A 3 41.52 -8.61 3.42
CA ALA A 3 40.31 -8.44 4.22
C ALA A 3 39.50 -7.32 3.57
N GLU A 4 38.94 -7.65 2.41
CA GLU A 4 37.80 -6.97 1.84
C GLU A 4 36.69 -7.03 2.90
N MET A 5 36.53 -5.95 3.66
CA MET A 5 35.43 -5.79 4.61
C MET A 5 34.20 -5.47 3.77
N ASP A 6 33.63 -6.52 3.17
CA ASP A 6 32.26 -6.55 2.68
C ASP A 6 31.37 -6.35 3.92
N ALA A 7 31.18 -5.08 4.29
CA ALA A 7 30.19 -4.70 5.26
C ALA A 7 28.85 -5.06 4.62
N GLU A 8 28.34 -6.24 4.99
CA GLU A 8 27.08 -6.82 4.53
C GLU A 8 26.03 -5.72 4.45
N ARG A 9 25.84 -5.21 3.23
CA ARG A 9 24.86 -4.17 2.98
C ARG A 9 23.53 -4.83 3.29
N PRO A 10 22.76 -4.33 4.27
CA PRO A 10 21.47 -4.92 4.56
C PRO A 10 20.70 -5.00 3.25
N PRO A 11 20.04 -6.14 2.97
CA PRO A 11 19.32 -6.31 1.71
C PRO A 11 18.38 -5.11 1.54
N PRO A 12 18.24 -4.56 0.31
CA PRO A 12 17.37 -3.42 0.09
C PRO A 12 15.98 -3.77 0.63
N ALA A 13 15.42 -2.87 1.44
CA ALA A 13 14.07 -3.03 1.96
C ALA A 13 13.13 -3.37 0.79
N PRO A 14 12.21 -4.33 0.96
CA PRO A 14 11.30 -4.71 -0.12
C PRO A 14 10.57 -3.47 -0.64
N LEU A 15 10.54 -3.31 -1.97
CA LEU A 15 9.92 -2.16 -2.66
C LEU A 15 8.42 -2.01 -2.36
N ARG A 16 7.80 -3.06 -1.79
CA ARG A 16 6.42 -3.04 -1.33
C ARG A 16 6.42 -3.45 0.14
N PRO A 17 6.01 -2.56 1.06
CA PRO A 17 5.84 -2.93 2.45
C PRO A 17 4.78 -4.02 2.55
N THR A 18 4.99 -4.96 3.46
CA THR A 18 3.95 -5.90 3.89
C THR A 18 2.78 -5.13 4.54
N GLU A 19 1.60 -5.75 4.64
CA GLU A 19 0.47 -5.12 5.32
C GLU A 19 0.78 -4.75 6.77
N GLU A 20 1.58 -5.57 7.46
CA GLU A 20 2.00 -5.32 8.84
C GLU A 20 2.97 -4.13 8.97
N GLU A 21 3.83 -3.92 7.96
CA GLU A 21 4.70 -2.75 7.89
C GLU A 21 3.90 -1.49 7.54
N ALA A 22 2.99 -1.58 6.57
CA ALA A 22 2.09 -0.49 6.21
C ALA A 22 1.16 -0.10 7.37
N ALA A 23 0.73 -1.05 8.21
CA ALA A 23 -0.09 -0.77 9.39
C ALA A 23 0.64 0.05 10.46
N ARG A 24 1.98 0.05 10.45
CA ARG A 24 2.83 0.84 11.37
C ARG A 24 3.38 2.11 10.70
N ASP A 25 3.28 2.21 9.38
CA ASP A 25 3.77 3.36 8.62
C ASP A 25 2.87 4.59 8.81
N PRO A 26 3.42 5.72 9.30
CA PRO A 26 2.61 6.90 9.60
C PRO A 26 1.97 7.53 8.34
N ALA A 27 2.59 7.42 7.18
CA ALA A 27 2.04 7.95 5.93
C ALA A 27 0.88 7.09 5.42
N ALA A 28 0.98 5.76 5.53
CA ALA A 28 -0.09 4.83 5.22
C ALA A 28 -1.29 5.01 6.16
N LEU A 29 -1.04 5.21 7.46
CA LEU A 29 -2.08 5.52 8.45
C LEU A 29 -2.80 6.83 8.12
N ALA A 30 -2.06 7.92 7.87
CA ALA A 30 -2.64 9.21 7.48
C ALA A 30 -3.43 9.12 6.17
N GLY A 31 -2.92 8.37 5.19
CA GLY A 31 -3.62 8.10 3.93
C GLY A 31 -4.93 7.34 4.14
N ARG A 32 -4.94 6.35 5.04
CA ARG A 32 -6.15 5.61 5.42
C ARG A 32 -7.18 6.52 6.06
N GLU A 33 -6.80 7.32 7.06
CA GLU A 33 -7.70 8.24 7.75
C GLU A 33 -8.33 9.24 6.77
N TRP A 34 -7.53 9.80 5.85
CA TRP A 34 -8.02 10.70 4.82
C TRP A 34 -9.04 10.03 3.89
N LEU A 35 -8.75 8.79 3.46
CA LEU A 35 -9.65 8.01 2.62
C LEU A 35 -10.97 7.71 3.34
N GLU A 36 -10.91 7.26 4.58
CA GLU A 36 -12.09 6.95 5.39
C GLU A 36 -12.97 8.19 5.60
N ALA A 37 -12.36 9.34 5.91
CA ALA A 37 -13.08 10.61 6.05
C ALA A 37 -13.80 11.02 4.75
N ARG A 38 -13.23 10.70 3.58
CA ARG A 38 -13.84 10.97 2.28
C ARG A 38 -14.99 10.00 1.99
N LEU A 39 -14.80 8.71 2.28
CA LEU A 39 -15.84 7.69 2.10
C LEU A 39 -17.05 7.94 3.00
N ALA A 40 -16.85 8.45 4.22
CA ALA A 40 -17.93 8.78 5.15
C ALA A 40 -18.87 9.88 4.63
N ARG A 41 -18.45 10.67 3.65
CA ARG A 41 -19.25 11.74 3.02
C ARG A 41 -20.05 11.27 1.81
N LEU A 42 -19.79 10.05 1.32
CA LEU A 42 -20.43 9.51 0.13
C LEU A 42 -21.76 8.84 0.46
N THR A 43 -22.68 8.90 -0.49
CA THR A 43 -23.90 8.10 -0.44
C THR A 43 -23.62 6.62 -0.69
N PRO A 44 -24.54 5.71 -0.31
CA PRO A 44 -24.39 4.29 -0.59
C PRO A 44 -24.21 3.95 -2.08
N ASP A 45 -24.84 4.71 -2.97
CA ASP A 45 -24.72 4.51 -4.42
C ASP A 45 -23.33 4.90 -4.94
N GLU A 46 -22.80 6.03 -4.47
CA GLU A 46 -21.44 6.48 -4.80
C GLU A 46 -20.37 5.51 -4.27
N ILE A 47 -20.54 4.97 -3.07
CA ILE A 47 -19.65 3.92 -2.54
C ILE A 47 -19.67 2.68 -3.43
N ARG A 48 -20.86 2.27 -3.89
CA ARG A 48 -21.00 1.13 -4.79
C ARG A 48 -20.30 1.38 -6.13
N ALA A 49 -20.45 2.57 -6.71
CA ALA A 49 -19.77 2.97 -7.93
C ALA A 49 -18.24 3.00 -7.76
N PHE A 50 -17.75 3.56 -6.65
CA PHE A 50 -16.33 3.57 -6.32
C PHE A 50 -15.75 2.15 -6.22
N ARG A 51 -16.41 1.24 -5.51
CA ARG A 51 -15.97 -0.17 -5.42
C ARG A 51 -16.01 -0.90 -6.76
N ALA A 52 -16.95 -0.57 -7.64
CA ALA A 52 -16.98 -1.11 -9.00
C ALA A 52 -15.78 -0.61 -9.82
N ALA A 53 -15.44 0.68 -9.71
CA ALA A 53 -14.27 1.26 -10.36
C ALA A 53 -12.96 0.63 -9.86
N LEU A 54 -12.79 0.48 -8.53
CA LEU A 54 -11.62 -0.19 -7.95
C LEU A 54 -11.42 -1.59 -8.51
N ARG A 55 -12.49 -2.40 -8.53
CA ARG A 55 -12.43 -3.75 -9.13
C ARG A 55 -12.01 -3.70 -10.58
N ARG A 56 -12.52 -2.77 -11.38
CA ARG A 56 -12.12 -2.64 -12.78
C ARG A 56 -10.65 -2.24 -12.94
N CYS A 57 -10.16 -1.32 -12.12
CA CYS A 57 -8.78 -0.84 -12.19
C CYS A 57 -7.75 -1.88 -11.73
N PHE A 58 -8.11 -2.72 -10.76
CA PHE A 58 -7.18 -3.65 -10.13
C PHE A 58 -7.45 -5.13 -10.45
N ALA A 59 -8.55 -5.48 -11.12
CA ALA A 59 -8.78 -6.86 -11.62
C ALA A 59 -7.72 -7.29 -12.65
N SER A 60 -7.10 -6.35 -13.37
CA SER A 60 -5.99 -6.65 -14.28
C SER A 60 -4.65 -6.85 -13.57
N ALA A 61 -4.57 -6.68 -12.24
CA ALA A 61 -3.32 -6.85 -11.48
C ALA A 61 -3.14 -8.27 -10.90
N GLY A 62 -4.11 -9.17 -11.11
CA GLY A 62 -4.08 -10.57 -10.64
C GLY A 62 -3.84 -11.61 -11.74
N GLU A 63 -3.66 -11.19 -13.00
CA GLU A 63 -3.28 -12.06 -14.11
C GLU A 63 -1.87 -11.70 -14.57
N GLY A 64 -0.86 -12.26 -13.90
CA GLY A 64 0.56 -12.05 -14.20
C GLY A 64 1.44 -12.95 -13.35
#